data_AF-A0A086LV66-F1
#
_entry.id   AF-A0A086LV66-F1
#
_cell.length_a   1.000
_cell.length_b   1.000
_cell.length_c   1.000
_cell.angle_alpha   90.00
_cell.angle_beta   90.00
_cell.angle_gamma   90.00
#
_symmetry.space_group_name_H-M   'P 1'
#
loop_
_entity.id
_entity.type
_entity.pdbx_description
1 polymer ?
#
loop_
_entity_poly.entity_id
_entity_poly.type
_entity_poly.pdbx_seq_one_letter_code
_entity_poly.pdbx_strand_id
1 'polypeptide(L)'
;MGQAATKSGVVIWGAPETTALLSASGPGSAASSGVSPPAASLSSASANASPLAGSAPAATPLGGESSSFSASPALAVFAETSEEMASPRLVDALKNINSERVSAGGMQMAVVAHSGELYMWGANSEGQLGTGDRRDASVPRLVKALHGKVVKAVACSQEHTVCCLDDGSAYAWGCALNGRLGLHGLSIPSSAGLGVFSPATGARPEPLASACAVCTPRVLESLCGYFIADVACGPYHSAFLGIYEQDRTSLFTCGLGLNGRLGHGDEEDRHLPTAVHALENVNITAIACGAHHTACVTSAGTLYTWGGAAFGKLGLGSTRGSQLLPKHVSGPLRNKVSAGDI
;
A
#
# COMPACT_ATOMS: atom_id res chain seq x y z
N MET A 1 -6.59 -6.50 9.07
CA MET A 1 -7.79 -5.67 9.32
C MET A 1 -7.57 -4.88 10.61
N GLY A 2 -7.15 -3.61 10.52
CA GLY A 2 -7.09 -2.68 11.67
C GLY A 2 -8.26 -1.69 11.64
N GLN A 3 -9.10 -1.71 12.67
CA GLN A 3 -10.31 -0.88 12.72
C GLN A 3 -9.95 0.60 12.97
N ALA A 4 -10.36 1.48 12.06
CA ALA A 4 -10.52 2.90 12.34
C ALA A 4 -11.98 3.18 12.74
N ALA A 5 -12.31 2.95 14.02
CA ALA A 5 -13.64 3.23 14.56
C ALA A 5 -13.83 4.75 14.76
N THR A 6 -14.32 5.43 13.73
CA THR A 6 -14.81 6.81 13.86
C THR A 6 -16.21 6.82 14.48
N LYS A 7 -16.62 7.94 15.10
CA LYS A 7 -17.94 8.11 15.73
C LYS A 7 -19.15 7.91 14.80
N SER A 8 -18.94 7.82 13.48
CA SER A 8 -19.95 7.59 12.45
C SER A 8 -20.05 6.13 11.96
N GLY A 9 -19.19 5.22 12.45
CA GLY A 9 -19.26 3.78 12.16
C GLY A 9 -18.88 3.37 10.72
N VAL A 10 -18.36 4.28 9.90
CA VAL A 10 -17.95 4.00 8.52
C VAL A 10 -16.44 3.75 8.46
N VAL A 11 -16.05 2.49 8.27
CA VAL A 11 -14.65 2.09 8.05
C VAL A 11 -14.41 1.88 6.56
N ILE A 12 -13.59 2.75 5.95
CA ILE A 12 -13.15 2.59 4.56
C ILE A 12 -11.81 1.84 4.56
N TRP A 13 -11.71 0.77 3.77
CA TRP A 13 -10.51 -0.06 3.70
C TRP A 13 -9.73 0.18 2.40
N GLY A 14 -8.45 0.55 2.52
CA GLY A 14 -7.48 0.45 1.43
C GLY A 14 -6.88 -0.95 1.38
N ALA A 15 -7.14 -1.71 0.31
CA ALA A 15 -6.43 -2.97 0.07
C ALA A 15 -5.08 -2.70 -0.62
N PRO A 16 -3.94 -3.20 -0.08
CA PRO A 16 -2.74 -3.41 -0.88
C PRO A 16 -2.98 -4.58 -1.83
N GLU A 17 -2.55 -4.46 -3.09
CA GLU A 17 -2.70 -5.55 -4.07
C GLU A 17 -1.75 -6.70 -3.74
N THR A 18 -2.32 -7.86 -3.36
CA THR A 18 -1.58 -9.13 -3.31
C THR A 18 -1.48 -9.71 -4.72
N THR A 19 -0.35 -9.47 -5.39
CA THR A 19 -0.08 -10.03 -6.73
C THR A 19 0.18 -11.54 -6.65
N ALA A 20 -0.90 -12.32 -6.59
CA ALA A 20 -0.83 -13.77 -6.75
C ALA A 20 -0.56 -14.11 -8.23
N LEU A 21 0.71 -14.43 -8.55
CA LEU A 21 1.09 -15.00 -9.85
C LEU A 21 0.56 -16.44 -9.94
N LEU A 22 -0.68 -16.60 -10.42
CA LEU A 22 -1.21 -17.91 -10.80
C LEU A 22 -0.82 -18.24 -12.24
N SER A 23 0.26 -18.98 -12.39
CA SER A 23 0.59 -19.70 -13.62
C SER A 23 -0.42 -20.84 -13.85
N ALA A 24 -1.42 -20.62 -14.71
CA ALA A 24 -2.40 -21.65 -15.07
C ALA A 24 -1.87 -22.55 -16.20
N SER A 25 -1.59 -23.83 -15.88
CA SER A 25 -1.11 -24.84 -16.83
C SER A 25 -2.12 -25.98 -17.04
N GLY A 26 -2.89 -25.90 -18.15
CA GLY A 26 -3.68 -27.00 -18.74
C GLY A 26 -4.94 -27.47 -17.97
N PRO A 27 -5.74 -28.41 -18.54
CA PRO A 27 -5.53 -29.15 -19.80
C PRO A 27 -6.72 -29.18 -20.81
N GLY A 28 -6.43 -29.55 -22.07
CA GLY A 28 -7.17 -30.59 -22.81
C GLY A 28 -8.62 -30.40 -23.34
N SER A 29 -8.74 -29.99 -24.61
CA SER A 29 -9.56 -30.62 -25.69
C SER A 29 -11.07 -30.91 -25.52
N ALA A 30 -11.90 -30.25 -26.36
CA ALA A 30 -12.82 -30.90 -27.33
C ALA A 30 -13.30 -29.93 -28.44
N ALA A 31 -13.62 -30.43 -29.64
CA ALA A 31 -14.13 -29.69 -30.81
C ALA A 31 -15.68 -29.54 -30.76
N SER A 32 -16.42 -28.87 -31.67
CA SER A 32 -16.21 -28.59 -33.10
C SER A 32 -17.15 -27.52 -33.72
N SER A 33 -16.76 -26.98 -34.90
CA SER A 33 -17.59 -26.42 -36.01
C SER A 33 -18.53 -25.20 -35.77
N GLY A 34 -18.55 -24.16 -36.62
CA GLY A 34 -17.72 -23.88 -37.81
C GLY A 34 -18.22 -22.71 -38.69
N VAL A 35 -17.61 -22.58 -39.89
CA VAL A 35 -17.95 -21.69 -41.04
C VAL A 35 -17.45 -20.22 -40.95
N SER A 36 -17.01 -19.69 -42.10
CA SER A 36 -15.95 -18.66 -42.22
C SER A 36 -16.34 -17.44 -43.12
N PRO A 37 -15.45 -16.72 -43.89
CA PRO A 37 -15.31 -15.26 -43.80
C PRO A 37 -15.60 -14.54 -45.16
N PRO A 38 -15.02 -13.38 -45.56
CA PRO A 38 -13.58 -13.18 -45.88
C PRO A 38 -13.06 -11.77 -45.38
N ALA A 39 -11.96 -11.12 -45.81
CA ALA A 39 -10.92 -11.37 -46.83
C ALA A 39 -9.57 -10.63 -46.53
N ALA A 40 -8.43 -11.31 -46.82
CA ALA A 40 -7.23 -10.84 -47.55
C ALA A 40 -6.36 -9.64 -47.03
N SER A 41 -5.04 -9.54 -47.30
CA SER A 41 -4.17 -10.26 -48.27
C SER A 41 -2.63 -10.18 -47.99
N LEU A 42 -1.86 -11.21 -48.40
CA LEU A 42 -0.42 -11.21 -48.81
C LEU A 42 0.68 -11.03 -47.71
N SER A 43 1.90 -11.63 -47.76
CA SER A 43 2.56 -12.54 -48.74
C SER A 43 3.71 -13.42 -48.17
N SER A 44 3.62 -14.74 -48.40
CA SER A 44 4.62 -15.73 -48.90
C SER A 44 6.15 -15.73 -48.59
N ALA A 45 6.64 -16.82 -47.96
CA ALA A 45 7.78 -17.72 -48.34
C ALA A 45 8.00 -18.75 -47.19
N SER A 46 7.92 -20.09 -47.31
CA SER A 46 8.61 -21.09 -48.18
C SER A 46 10.11 -21.27 -47.84
N ALA A 47 10.69 -22.45 -47.54
CA ALA A 47 10.19 -23.82 -47.26
C ALA A 47 11.31 -24.73 -46.68
N ASN A 48 10.98 -25.99 -46.35
CA ASN A 48 11.87 -27.16 -46.08
C ASN A 48 12.67 -27.18 -44.74
N ALA A 49 12.96 -28.32 -44.10
CA ALA A 49 12.73 -29.74 -44.42
C ALA A 49 12.39 -30.59 -43.17
N SER A 50 12.03 -31.87 -43.39
CA SER A 50 11.42 -32.79 -42.41
C SER A 50 12.45 -33.74 -41.70
N PRO A 51 12.11 -34.93 -41.13
CA PRO A 51 12.45 -35.26 -39.75
C PRO A 51 13.45 -36.43 -39.60
N LEU A 52 13.85 -36.76 -38.36
CA LEU A 52 14.41 -38.09 -38.04
C LEU A 52 14.17 -38.46 -36.57
N ALA A 53 13.86 -39.75 -36.33
CA ALA A 53 13.54 -40.32 -35.03
C ALA A 53 14.77 -40.94 -34.34
N GLY A 54 14.72 -41.17 -33.02
CA GLY A 54 15.80 -41.88 -32.32
C GLY A 54 15.67 -42.02 -30.80
N SER A 55 15.03 -43.12 -30.37
CA SER A 55 15.28 -43.90 -29.15
C SER A 55 15.68 -43.24 -27.81
N ALA A 56 14.95 -43.59 -26.74
CA ALA A 56 15.49 -43.65 -25.38
C ALA A 56 16.54 -44.79 -25.24
N PRO A 57 17.38 -44.79 -24.19
CA PRO A 57 17.09 -45.72 -23.09
C PRO A 57 17.39 -45.15 -21.69
N ALA A 58 16.98 -45.90 -20.65
CA ALA A 58 17.21 -45.57 -19.24
C ALA A 58 18.31 -46.46 -18.61
N ALA A 59 19.05 -45.94 -17.63
CA ALA A 59 19.77 -46.76 -16.63
C ALA A 59 20.07 -45.99 -15.32
N THR A 60 19.90 -46.73 -14.24
CA THR A 60 20.00 -46.53 -12.77
C THR A 60 21.38 -46.13 -12.18
N PRO A 61 21.49 -45.89 -10.85
CA PRO A 61 22.51 -45.02 -10.25
C PRO A 61 23.65 -45.71 -9.46
N LEU A 62 24.68 -44.91 -9.12
CA LEU A 62 25.68 -45.10 -8.05
C LEU A 62 25.91 -43.69 -7.43
N GLY A 63 25.94 -43.43 -6.11
CA GLY A 63 26.91 -43.94 -5.14
C GLY A 63 28.25 -43.20 -5.30
N GLY A 64 28.75 -42.33 -4.42
CA GLY A 64 28.25 -41.81 -3.14
C GLY A 64 29.42 -41.63 -2.16
N GLU A 65 29.75 -40.40 -1.75
CA GLU A 65 30.76 -40.14 -0.70
C GLU A 65 30.32 -39.03 0.26
N SER A 66 30.63 -39.22 1.53
CA SER A 66 30.25 -38.35 2.64
C SER A 66 31.38 -37.38 3.01
N SER A 67 31.06 -36.10 3.18
CA SER A 67 31.86 -35.17 4.00
C SER A 67 31.01 -34.61 5.13
N SER A 68 31.29 -35.10 6.34
CA SER A 68 30.67 -34.63 7.57
C SER A 68 31.24 -33.27 7.97
N PHE A 69 30.43 -32.22 7.94
CA PHE A 69 30.72 -30.97 8.65
C PHE A 69 29.74 -30.77 9.81
N SER A 70 30.32 -30.57 11.00
CA SER A 70 29.61 -30.45 12.27
C SER A 70 28.67 -29.26 12.30
N ALA A 71 27.53 -29.41 12.97
CA ALA A 71 26.50 -28.39 13.05
C ALA A 71 26.90 -27.17 13.91
N SER A 72 26.44 -25.99 13.48
CA SER A 72 26.24 -24.81 14.33
C SER A 72 24.75 -24.45 14.33
N PRO A 73 24.03 -24.56 15.46
CA PRO A 73 22.59 -24.33 15.52
C PRO A 73 22.28 -22.84 15.75
N ALA A 74 22.29 -22.03 14.69
CA ALA A 74 22.08 -20.57 14.82
C ALA A 74 21.40 -19.86 13.63
N LEU A 75 20.90 -20.58 12.62
CA LEU A 75 20.39 -19.96 11.39
C LEU A 75 19.38 -20.86 10.64
N ALA A 76 18.18 -21.03 11.20
CA ALA A 76 16.96 -21.38 10.47
C ALA A 76 15.74 -21.34 11.40
N VAL A 77 14.81 -20.42 11.14
CA VAL A 77 13.38 -20.75 11.13
C VAL A 77 12.88 -20.25 9.78
N PHE A 78 12.21 -21.13 9.04
CA PHE A 78 11.96 -20.95 7.62
C PHE A 78 10.77 -20.01 7.39
N ALA A 79 10.52 -19.70 6.11
CA ALA A 79 9.16 -19.39 5.67
C ALA A 79 8.28 -20.64 5.88
N GLU A 80 7.76 -20.83 7.08
CA GLU A 80 6.95 -22.00 7.43
C GLU A 80 5.50 -21.80 7.02
N THR A 81 5.16 -22.28 5.83
CA THR A 81 3.79 -22.61 5.46
C THR A 81 3.31 -23.80 6.29
N SER A 82 2.90 -23.52 7.52
CA SER A 82 2.28 -24.48 8.44
C SER A 82 0.85 -24.07 8.73
N GLU A 83 -0.11 -25.01 8.65
CA GLU A 83 -1.53 -24.75 8.93
C GLU A 83 -1.76 -24.27 10.39
N GLU A 84 -0.77 -24.46 11.27
CA GLU A 84 -0.74 -23.88 12.61
C GLU A 84 -0.82 -22.35 12.67
N MET A 85 -0.38 -21.62 11.63
CA MET A 85 -0.49 -20.16 11.55
C MET A 85 -1.86 -19.66 11.02
N ALA A 86 -2.78 -20.55 10.66
CA ALA A 86 -4.09 -20.16 10.13
C ALA A 86 -5.07 -19.61 11.19
N SER A 87 -4.73 -19.68 12.48
CA SER A 87 -5.54 -19.17 13.59
C SER A 87 -4.96 -17.87 14.18
N PRO A 88 -5.80 -16.90 14.61
CA PRO A 88 -5.32 -15.71 15.31
C PRO A 88 -4.58 -16.07 16.61
N ARG A 89 -3.31 -15.67 16.72
CA ARG A 89 -2.47 -15.88 17.92
C ARG A 89 -2.24 -14.55 18.64
N LEU A 90 -2.10 -14.62 19.97
CA LEU A 90 -1.67 -13.48 20.78
C LEU A 90 -0.21 -13.15 20.45
N VAL A 91 0.12 -11.86 20.28
CA VAL A 91 1.50 -11.39 20.20
C VAL A 91 1.99 -11.18 21.63
N ASP A 92 2.68 -12.17 22.21
CA ASP A 92 3.11 -12.13 23.63
C ASP A 92 3.95 -10.89 23.98
N ALA A 93 4.72 -10.37 23.03
CA ALA A 93 5.49 -9.13 23.19
C ALA A 93 4.63 -7.88 23.47
N LEU A 94 3.33 -7.91 23.14
CA LEU A 94 2.35 -6.84 23.41
C LEU A 94 1.44 -7.15 24.61
N LYS A 95 1.57 -8.30 25.27
CA LYS A 95 0.64 -8.77 26.31
C LYS A 95 0.45 -7.80 27.49
N ASN A 96 1.48 -7.01 27.79
CA ASN A 96 1.48 -6.01 28.86
C ASN A 96 1.32 -4.57 28.35
N ILE A 97 1.11 -4.38 27.04
CA ILE A 97 0.93 -3.07 26.40
C ILE A 97 -0.56 -2.90 26.10
N ASN A 98 -1.22 -2.02 26.85
CA ASN A 98 -2.63 -1.68 26.62
C ASN A 98 -2.77 -1.02 25.23
N SER A 99 -3.17 -1.81 24.23
CA SER A 99 -3.10 -1.45 22.82
C SER A 99 -4.43 -0.91 22.32
N GLU A 100 -4.47 0.34 21.84
CA GLU A 100 -5.71 0.99 21.39
C GLU A 100 -5.97 0.86 19.90
N ARG A 101 -4.93 1.04 19.08
CA ARG A 101 -5.05 1.11 17.61
C ARG A 101 -4.01 0.24 16.95
N VAL A 102 -4.37 -0.34 15.82
CA VAL A 102 -3.49 -1.18 15.00
C VAL A 102 -3.62 -0.76 13.53
N SER A 103 -2.48 -0.65 12.85
CA SER A 103 -2.37 -0.40 11.42
C SER A 103 -1.55 -1.51 10.79
N ALA A 104 -2.06 -2.09 9.70
CA ALA A 104 -1.41 -3.15 8.93
C ALA A 104 -1.20 -2.66 7.51
N GLY A 105 0.06 -2.50 7.10
CA GLY A 105 0.44 -1.92 5.81
C GLY A 105 1.40 -2.82 5.05
N GLY A 106 0.94 -3.48 4.00
CA GLY A 106 1.77 -4.32 3.13
C GLY A 106 2.57 -5.39 3.89
N MET A 107 3.82 -5.07 4.23
CA MET A 107 4.78 -5.94 4.92
C MET A 107 5.19 -5.45 6.32
N GLN A 108 4.50 -4.44 6.86
CA GLN A 108 4.72 -3.89 8.20
C GLN A 108 3.43 -3.78 9.02
N MET A 109 3.59 -3.77 10.33
CA MET A 109 2.54 -3.66 11.34
C MET A 109 2.92 -2.58 12.34
N ALA A 110 1.92 -1.83 12.79
CA ALA A 110 2.04 -0.82 13.84
C ALA A 110 0.96 -0.97 14.89
N VAL A 111 1.31 -0.77 16.15
CA VAL A 111 0.37 -0.68 17.27
C VAL A 111 0.65 0.60 18.05
N VAL A 112 -0.42 1.32 18.38
CA VAL A 112 -0.41 2.48 19.27
C VAL A 112 -0.96 2.04 20.63
N ALA A 113 -0.15 2.22 21.67
CA ALA A 113 -0.55 1.98 23.05
C ALA A 113 -1.43 3.12 23.59
N HIS A 114 -2.16 2.86 24.67
CA HIS A 114 -2.93 3.86 25.42
C HIS A 114 -2.05 4.97 26.04
N SER A 115 -0.74 4.70 26.24
CA SER A 115 0.26 5.72 26.55
C SER A 115 0.57 6.67 25.39
N GLY A 116 0.05 6.39 24.19
CA GLY A 116 0.40 7.06 22.94
C GLY A 116 1.69 6.53 22.28
N GLU A 117 2.37 5.55 22.89
CA GLU A 117 3.62 5.00 22.35
C GLU A 117 3.36 4.13 21.11
N LEU A 118 4.20 4.32 20.09
CA LEU A 118 4.13 3.61 18.82
C LEU A 118 5.15 2.46 18.76
N TYR A 119 4.65 1.25 18.52
CA TYR A 119 5.44 0.05 18.29
C TYR A 119 5.27 -0.42 16.85
N MET A 120 6.36 -0.72 16.16
CA MET A 120 6.34 -1.17 14.77
C MET A 120 7.22 -2.40 14.53
N TRP A 121 6.80 -3.26 13.59
CA TRP A 121 7.55 -4.44 13.16
C TRP A 121 7.20 -4.87 11.74
N GLY A 122 7.97 -5.81 11.18
CA GLY A 122 7.91 -6.25 9.79
C GLY A 122 9.14 -5.82 8.99
N ALA A 123 8.95 -5.65 7.68
CA ALA A 123 9.97 -5.18 6.76
C ALA A 123 10.37 -3.73 7.05
N ASN A 124 11.67 -3.45 7.01
CA ASN A 124 12.27 -2.15 7.28
C ASN A 124 13.30 -1.75 6.21
N SER A 125 13.24 -2.39 5.04
CA SER A 125 14.21 -2.21 3.97
C SER A 125 14.38 -0.76 3.52
N GLU A 126 13.37 0.11 3.68
CA GLU A 126 13.37 1.55 3.35
C GLU A 126 13.33 2.46 4.59
N GLY A 127 13.50 1.91 5.79
CA GLY A 127 13.37 2.63 7.06
C GLY A 127 11.93 2.88 7.52
N GLN A 128 10.94 2.17 6.95
CA GLN A 128 9.51 2.39 7.20
C GLN A 128 9.05 2.09 8.64
N LEU A 129 9.86 1.41 9.46
CA LEU A 129 9.59 1.22 10.89
C LEU A 129 10.00 2.44 11.75
N GLY A 130 10.77 3.39 11.21
CA GLY A 130 11.15 4.61 11.93
C GLY A 130 12.14 4.42 13.09
N THR A 131 12.79 3.26 13.18
CA THR A 131 13.66 2.84 14.28
C THR A 131 15.07 3.44 14.25
N GLY A 132 15.39 4.28 13.26
CA GLY A 132 16.74 4.82 13.04
C GLY A 132 17.68 3.89 12.27
N ASP A 133 17.20 2.72 11.83
CA ASP A 133 17.94 1.78 10.98
C ASP A 133 17.05 1.22 9.86
N ARG A 134 17.65 0.42 8.97
CA ARG A 134 16.98 -0.30 7.86
C ARG A 134 16.89 -1.81 8.13
N ARG A 135 16.86 -2.22 9.40
CA ARG A 135 16.86 -3.65 9.78
C ARG A 135 15.46 -4.11 10.13
N ASP A 136 15.02 -5.17 9.46
CA ASP A 136 13.73 -5.82 9.72
C ASP A 136 13.56 -6.18 11.21
N ALA A 137 12.31 -6.24 11.63
CA ALA A 137 11.94 -6.57 13.00
C ALA A 137 10.88 -7.67 13.00
N SER A 138 11.21 -8.84 13.54
CA SER A 138 10.24 -9.93 13.76
C SER A 138 9.38 -9.73 15.02
N VAL A 139 9.71 -8.74 15.86
CA VAL A 139 9.01 -8.40 17.11
C VAL A 139 8.76 -6.89 17.18
N PRO A 140 7.68 -6.45 17.86
CA PRO A 140 7.37 -5.02 18.05
C PRO A 140 8.55 -4.24 18.64
N ARG A 141 8.99 -3.18 17.95
CA ARG A 141 10.01 -2.23 18.43
C ARG A 141 9.40 -0.86 18.68
N LEU A 142 9.71 -0.26 19.82
CA LEU A 142 9.33 1.12 20.13
C LEU A 142 10.00 2.10 19.15
N VAL A 143 9.21 2.98 18.54
CA VAL A 143 9.68 4.07 17.68
C VAL A 143 10.24 5.19 18.56
N LYS A 144 11.47 5.01 19.06
CA LYS A 144 12.11 5.88 20.07
C LYS A 144 12.12 7.38 19.73
N ALA A 145 12.12 7.73 18.44
CA ALA A 145 12.06 9.12 17.97
C ALA A 145 10.74 9.84 18.33
N LEU A 146 9.67 9.09 18.63
CA LEU A 146 8.38 9.60 19.10
C LEU A 146 8.13 9.29 20.59
N HIS A 147 9.14 8.86 21.36
CA HIS A 147 8.97 8.62 22.78
C HIS A 147 8.68 9.94 23.52
N GLY A 148 7.72 9.92 24.45
CA GLY A 148 7.19 11.13 25.11
C GLY A 148 6.21 11.95 24.27
N LYS A 149 5.84 11.50 23.06
CA LYS A 149 4.78 12.05 22.22
C LYS A 149 3.61 11.07 22.16
N VAL A 150 2.38 11.57 22.13
CA VAL A 150 1.17 10.74 22.08
C VAL A 150 0.72 10.58 20.63
N VAL A 151 0.98 9.42 20.03
CA VAL A 151 0.50 9.11 18.68
C VAL A 151 -1.01 8.87 18.72
N LYS A 152 -1.75 9.57 17.86
CA LYS A 152 -3.21 9.51 17.78
C LYS A 152 -3.67 8.59 16.67
N ALA A 153 -3.15 8.75 15.45
CA ALA A 153 -3.42 7.85 14.33
C ALA A 153 -2.13 7.53 13.59
N VAL A 154 -2.05 6.33 13.02
CA VAL A 154 -0.92 5.87 12.20
C VAL A 154 -1.48 5.09 11.00
N ALA A 155 -0.95 5.38 9.82
CA ALA A 155 -1.24 4.65 8.59
C ALA A 155 0.08 4.12 8.00
N CYS A 156 0.08 2.83 7.69
CA CYS A 156 1.24 2.11 7.17
C CYS A 156 1.00 1.71 5.71
N SER A 157 1.98 1.94 4.85
CA SER A 157 2.04 1.41 3.48
C SER A 157 3.06 0.27 3.39
N GLN A 158 3.39 -0.19 2.19
CA GLN A 158 4.47 -1.16 1.98
C GLN A 158 5.88 -0.57 2.25
N GLU A 159 6.09 0.70 1.93
CA GLU A 159 7.42 1.33 1.88
C GLU A 159 7.53 2.60 2.75
N HIS A 160 6.42 3.11 3.28
CA HIS A 160 6.41 4.32 4.10
C HIS A 160 5.29 4.33 5.14
N THR A 161 5.42 5.22 6.12
CA THR A 161 4.48 5.35 7.24
C THR A 161 4.23 6.83 7.52
N VAL A 162 2.98 7.15 7.86
CA VAL A 162 2.57 8.47 8.32
C VAL A 162 1.81 8.35 9.64
N CYS A 163 1.95 9.32 10.54
CA CYS A 163 1.15 9.40 11.76
C CYS A 163 0.76 10.85 12.07
N CYS A 164 -0.29 11.02 12.88
CA CYS A 164 -0.56 12.28 13.58
C CYS A 164 -0.57 12.07 15.09
N LEU A 165 -0.28 13.14 15.82
CA LEU A 165 -0.23 13.16 17.28
C LEU A 165 -1.51 13.77 17.88
N ASP A 166 -1.61 13.74 19.20
CA ASP A 166 -2.66 14.44 19.96
C ASP A 166 -2.56 15.97 19.86
N ASP A 167 -1.34 16.51 19.75
CA ASP A 167 -1.05 17.94 19.50
C ASP A 167 -1.45 18.42 18.08
N GLY A 168 -1.90 17.50 17.21
CA GLY A 168 -2.31 17.78 15.84
C GLY A 168 -1.17 17.86 14.82
N SER A 169 0.09 17.71 15.23
CA SER A 169 1.21 17.61 14.29
C SER A 169 1.23 16.26 13.57
N ALA A 170 1.77 16.26 12.34
CA ALA A 170 1.91 15.06 11.53
C ALA A 170 3.38 14.74 11.24
N TYR A 171 3.69 13.44 11.13
CA TYR A 171 5.02 12.91 10.87
C TYR A 171 4.99 11.90 9.72
N ALA A 172 6.09 11.81 8.97
CA ALA A 172 6.27 10.86 7.87
C ALA A 172 7.69 10.27 7.86
N TRP A 173 7.83 9.00 7.47
CA TRP A 173 9.11 8.30 7.35
C TRP A 173 9.02 7.06 6.42
N GLY A 174 10.17 6.50 6.07
CA GLY A 174 10.34 5.44 5.07
C GLY A 174 10.78 5.98 3.70
N CYS A 175 10.26 5.39 2.63
CA CYS A 175 10.58 5.72 1.24
C CYS A 175 10.05 7.09 0.81
N ALA A 176 10.95 7.98 0.40
CA ALA A 176 10.65 9.36 -0.04
C ALA A 176 10.43 9.51 -1.57
N LEU A 177 10.53 8.43 -2.35
CA LEU A 177 10.30 8.45 -3.80
C LEU A 177 8.92 9.03 -4.14
N ASN A 178 8.89 9.84 -5.22
CA ASN A 178 7.70 10.52 -5.74
C ASN A 178 7.05 11.50 -4.75
N GLY A 179 7.77 11.93 -3.71
CA GLY A 179 7.27 12.94 -2.77
C GLY A 179 6.24 12.43 -1.75
N ARG A 180 6.03 11.11 -1.64
CA ARG A 180 4.96 10.51 -0.82
C ARG A 180 5.03 10.82 0.68
N LEU A 181 6.20 11.23 1.18
CA LEU A 181 6.37 11.68 2.57
C LEU A 181 5.98 13.15 2.80
N GLY A 182 5.79 13.98 1.77
CA GLY A 182 5.43 15.40 1.92
C GLY A 182 6.50 16.31 2.54
N LEU A 183 7.75 15.84 2.63
CA LEU A 183 8.84 16.55 3.30
C LEU A 183 9.58 17.51 2.36
N HIS A 184 9.82 18.73 2.82
CA HIS A 184 10.63 19.74 2.12
C HIS A 184 12.12 19.36 2.10
N GLY A 185 12.83 19.84 1.08
CA GLY A 185 14.28 19.61 0.90
C GLY A 185 14.68 18.23 0.37
N LEU A 186 13.74 17.29 0.22
CA LEU A 186 13.99 15.99 -0.41
C LEU A 186 13.69 16.04 -1.92
N SER A 187 14.60 16.67 -2.67
CA SER A 187 14.54 16.76 -4.14
C SER A 187 14.86 15.43 -4.81
N ILE A 188 13.92 14.49 -4.74
CA ILE A 188 14.05 13.15 -5.32
C ILE A 188 13.24 13.09 -6.62
N PRO A 189 13.86 12.83 -7.78
CA PRO A 189 13.16 12.81 -9.06
C PRO A 189 12.09 11.71 -9.10
N SER A 190 10.97 11.99 -9.77
CA SER A 190 9.89 11.02 -9.96
C SER A 190 10.40 9.75 -10.66
N SER A 191 9.93 8.59 -10.20
CA SER A 191 10.28 7.29 -10.76
C SER A 191 9.88 7.14 -12.24
N ALA A 192 9.03 8.02 -12.77
CA ALA A 192 8.68 8.09 -14.18
C ALA A 192 9.90 8.30 -15.11
N GLY A 193 10.98 8.93 -14.62
CA GLY A 193 12.22 9.11 -15.37
C GLY A 193 13.28 8.00 -15.18
N LEU A 194 13.05 7.06 -14.27
CA LEU A 194 14.05 6.06 -13.85
C LEU A 194 13.80 4.68 -14.49
N GLY A 195 13.73 4.66 -15.83
CA GLY A 195 13.47 3.46 -16.64
C GLY A 195 14.57 2.40 -16.62
N VAL A 196 14.90 1.85 -15.45
CA VAL A 196 15.91 0.80 -15.24
C VAL A 196 15.36 -0.31 -14.34
N PHE A 197 14.32 -1.00 -14.82
CA PHE A 197 14.19 -2.42 -14.53
C PHE A 197 15.17 -3.15 -15.45
N SER A 198 16.36 -3.50 -14.94
CA SER A 198 17.20 -4.50 -15.59
C SER A 198 16.66 -5.89 -15.21
N PRO A 199 16.13 -6.70 -16.15
CA PRO A 199 15.53 -7.99 -15.81
C PRO A 199 16.57 -9.05 -15.37
N ALA A 200 17.86 -8.74 -15.44
CA ALA A 200 18.95 -9.72 -15.38
C ALA A 200 19.47 -10.03 -13.97
N THR A 201 19.18 -9.23 -12.93
CA THR A 201 19.77 -9.42 -11.59
C THR A 201 18.84 -9.22 -10.39
N GLY A 202 17.61 -8.74 -10.57
CA GLY A 202 16.64 -8.55 -9.48
C GLY A 202 17.01 -7.50 -8.41
N ALA A 203 18.21 -6.91 -8.48
CA ALA A 203 18.71 -5.92 -7.56
C ALA A 203 18.46 -4.50 -8.10
N ARG A 204 17.77 -3.66 -7.30
CA ARG A 204 17.71 -2.21 -7.54
C ARG A 204 19.12 -1.63 -7.36
N PRO A 205 19.57 -0.64 -8.15
CA PRO A 205 20.86 0.00 -7.91
C PRO A 205 20.87 0.69 -6.52
N GLU A 206 21.61 0.07 -5.59
CA GLU A 206 21.77 0.46 -4.19
C GLU A 206 21.94 1.98 -3.90
N PRO A 207 22.70 2.78 -4.68
CA PRO A 207 22.94 4.18 -4.34
C PRO A 207 21.66 5.03 -4.22
N LEU A 208 20.68 4.80 -5.11
CA LEU A 208 19.41 5.52 -5.11
C LEU A 208 18.48 5.02 -4.01
N ALA A 209 18.56 3.73 -3.67
CA ALA A 209 17.80 3.13 -2.58
C ALA A 209 18.21 3.69 -1.21
N SER A 210 19.51 3.88 -1.00
CA SER A 210 20.04 4.44 0.24
C SER A 210 19.63 5.90 0.44
N ALA A 211 19.78 6.73 -0.61
CA ALA A 211 19.55 8.18 -0.55
C ALA A 211 18.08 8.59 -0.30
N CYS A 212 17.11 7.75 -0.64
CA CYS A 212 15.68 8.08 -0.57
C CYS A 212 14.98 7.61 0.72
N ALA A 213 15.70 7.04 1.69
CA ALA A 213 15.11 6.50 2.92
C ALA A 213 15.21 7.48 4.09
N VAL A 214 14.08 7.70 4.75
CA VAL A 214 13.95 8.46 5.98
C VAL A 214 13.72 7.47 7.12
N CYS A 215 14.79 7.02 7.78
CA CYS A 215 14.73 5.97 8.80
C CYS A 215 14.21 6.43 10.18
N THR A 216 13.89 7.72 10.34
CA THR A 216 13.33 8.30 11.57
C THR A 216 12.14 9.21 11.24
N PRO A 217 11.05 9.19 12.05
CA PRO A 217 9.93 10.12 11.93
C PRO A 217 10.38 11.58 11.80
N ARG A 218 9.97 12.24 10.71
CA ARG A 218 10.18 13.68 10.48
C ARG A 218 8.85 14.41 10.46
N VAL A 219 8.82 15.60 11.05
CA VAL A 219 7.63 16.45 11.13
C VAL A 219 7.32 17.08 9.76
N LEU A 220 6.02 17.18 9.46
CA LEU A 220 5.47 17.83 8.27
C LEU A 220 5.21 19.32 8.56
N GLU A 221 6.26 20.15 8.51
CA GLU A 221 6.13 21.59 8.82
C GLU A 221 5.24 22.32 7.80
N SER A 222 5.11 21.79 6.58
CA SER A 222 4.16 22.24 5.55
C SER A 222 2.68 22.17 5.95
N LEU A 223 2.34 21.40 7.00
CA LEU A 223 1.00 21.30 7.58
C LEU A 223 0.83 22.14 8.85
N CYS A 224 1.79 22.99 9.22
CA CYS A 224 1.65 23.86 10.39
C CYS A 224 0.45 24.82 10.23
N GLY A 225 -0.21 25.12 11.34
CA GLY A 225 -1.48 25.87 11.37
C GLY A 225 -2.74 25.00 11.20
N TYR A 226 -2.61 23.73 10.81
CA TYR A 226 -3.71 22.76 10.81
C TYR A 226 -3.54 21.74 11.94
N PHE A 227 -4.65 21.37 12.57
CA PHE A 227 -4.72 20.25 13.51
C PHE A 227 -5.02 18.97 12.73
N ILE A 228 -4.02 18.11 12.50
CA ILE A 228 -4.19 16.89 11.70
C ILE A 228 -4.95 15.84 12.51
N ALA A 229 -6.22 15.63 12.15
CA ALA A 229 -7.16 14.79 12.88
C ALA A 229 -7.11 13.31 12.46
N ASP A 230 -6.77 13.03 11.20
CA ASP A 230 -6.72 11.69 10.61
C ASP A 230 -5.65 11.62 9.49
N VAL A 231 -5.10 10.42 9.25
CA VAL A 231 -4.06 10.17 8.23
C VAL A 231 -4.32 8.85 7.50
N ALA A 232 -4.04 8.83 6.20
CA ALA A 232 -4.11 7.62 5.38
C ALA A 232 -2.94 7.57 4.41
N CYS A 233 -2.52 6.37 3.99
CA CYS A 233 -1.52 6.20 2.95
C CYS A 233 -1.80 4.97 2.08
N GLY A 234 -1.60 5.14 0.78
CA GLY A 234 -1.45 4.03 -0.16
C GLY A 234 0.03 3.70 -0.33
N PRO A 235 0.40 2.77 -1.22
CA PRO A 235 1.81 2.44 -1.47
C PRO A 235 2.63 3.66 -1.95
N TYR A 236 2.02 4.55 -2.75
CA TYR A 236 2.72 5.63 -3.46
C TYR A 236 2.22 7.05 -3.14
N HIS A 237 1.29 7.20 -2.20
CA HIS A 237 0.74 8.52 -1.82
C HIS A 237 0.26 8.54 -0.37
N SER A 238 0.16 9.73 0.20
CA SER A 238 -0.33 9.99 1.55
C SER A 238 -1.46 11.02 1.50
N ALA A 239 -2.37 10.93 2.46
CA ALA A 239 -3.46 11.87 2.68
C ALA A 239 -3.52 12.28 4.16
N PHE A 240 -3.81 13.55 4.42
CA PHE A 240 -3.88 14.15 5.74
C PHE A 240 -5.15 14.98 5.87
N LEU A 241 -5.95 14.70 6.90
CA LEU A 241 -7.16 15.46 7.22
C LEU A 241 -6.82 16.53 8.26
N GLY A 242 -6.68 17.78 7.82
CA GLY A 242 -6.44 18.93 8.71
C GLY A 242 -7.74 19.59 9.12
N ILE A 243 -7.86 19.96 10.39
CA ILE A 243 -8.89 20.85 10.93
C ILE A 243 -8.27 22.23 11.15
N TYR A 244 -9.00 23.28 10.76
CA TYR A 244 -8.65 24.68 10.97
C TYR A 244 -9.92 25.49 11.29
N GLU A 245 -9.75 26.78 11.62
CA GLU A 245 -10.80 27.81 11.79
C GLU A 245 -12.26 27.32 11.88
N GLN A 246 -12.83 27.31 13.10
CA GLN A 246 -14.25 26.96 13.34
C GLN A 246 -14.63 25.52 12.88
N ASP A 247 -13.77 24.55 13.18
CA ASP A 247 -13.94 23.13 12.83
C ASP A 247 -14.10 22.86 11.31
N ARG A 248 -13.58 23.75 10.46
CA ARG A 248 -13.48 23.53 9.02
C ARG A 248 -12.40 22.49 8.73
N THR A 249 -12.65 21.65 7.72
CA THR A 249 -11.73 20.58 7.33
C THR A 249 -11.10 20.85 5.98
N SER A 250 -9.81 20.58 5.84
CA SER A 250 -9.07 20.56 4.58
C SER A 250 -8.40 19.21 4.40
N LEU A 251 -8.53 18.64 3.20
CA LEU A 251 -7.84 17.41 2.82
C LEU A 251 -6.58 17.75 2.04
N PHE A 252 -5.44 17.25 2.50
CA PHE A 252 -4.16 17.37 1.80
C PHE A 252 -3.73 16.02 1.25
N THR A 253 -3.14 16.01 0.06
CA THR A 253 -2.57 14.82 -0.57
C THR A 253 -1.15 15.10 -1.10
N CYS A 254 -0.28 14.09 -1.04
CA CYS A 254 1.07 14.15 -1.62
C CYS A 254 1.54 12.77 -2.10
N GLY A 255 2.49 12.72 -3.02
CA GLY A 255 3.00 11.50 -3.64
C GLY A 255 2.82 11.46 -5.15
N LEU A 256 2.73 10.23 -5.67
CA LEU A 256 2.56 9.92 -7.09
C LEU A 256 1.18 10.36 -7.62
N GLY A 257 1.16 11.24 -8.62
CA GLY A 257 -0.05 11.78 -9.23
C GLY A 257 -0.78 10.79 -10.15
N LEU A 258 -0.04 9.92 -10.84
CA LEU A 258 -0.52 8.95 -11.86
C LEU A 258 -1.88 8.29 -11.53
N ASN A 259 -2.79 8.28 -12.50
CA ASN A 259 -4.23 7.97 -12.38
C ASN A 259 -5.06 9.02 -11.62
N GLY A 260 -4.54 10.22 -11.36
CA GLY A 260 -5.23 11.28 -10.62
C GLY A 260 -5.54 10.97 -9.16
N ARG A 261 -4.80 10.04 -8.53
CA ARG A 261 -5.11 9.55 -7.17
C ARG A 261 -5.04 10.63 -6.07
N LEU A 262 -4.39 11.74 -6.36
CA LEU A 262 -4.26 12.89 -5.45
C LEU A 262 -5.49 13.82 -5.49
N GLY A 263 -6.27 13.81 -6.58
CA GLY A 263 -7.54 14.55 -6.67
C GLY A 263 -7.44 16.02 -7.08
N HIS A 264 -6.31 16.44 -7.66
CA HIS A 264 -6.06 17.84 -8.03
C HIS A 264 -6.56 18.23 -9.43
N GLY A 265 -7.11 17.30 -10.21
CA GLY A 265 -7.55 17.53 -11.60
C GLY A 265 -6.51 17.19 -12.66
N ASP A 266 -5.32 16.77 -12.24
CA ASP A 266 -4.20 16.35 -13.06
C ASP A 266 -3.59 15.03 -12.55
N GLU A 267 -2.53 14.55 -13.22
CA GLU A 267 -1.76 13.37 -12.82
C GLU A 267 -0.34 13.73 -12.31
N GLU A 268 -0.12 15.00 -11.94
CA GLU A 268 1.19 15.50 -11.52
C GLU A 268 1.55 15.11 -10.08
N ASP A 269 2.81 14.71 -9.88
CA ASP A 269 3.35 14.37 -8.56
C ASP A 269 3.37 15.59 -7.63
N ARG A 270 3.04 15.39 -6.35
CA ARG A 270 3.03 16.45 -5.34
C ARG A 270 4.04 16.11 -4.25
N HIS A 271 5.14 16.86 -4.21
CA HIS A 271 6.22 16.64 -3.25
C HIS A 271 5.95 17.20 -1.84
N LEU A 272 4.92 18.04 -1.70
CA LEU A 272 4.42 18.58 -0.44
C LEU A 272 2.91 18.32 -0.33
N PRO A 273 2.35 18.21 0.89
CA PRO A 273 0.91 18.10 1.12
C PRO A 273 0.18 19.26 0.46
N THR A 274 -0.60 18.96 -0.57
CA THR A 274 -1.29 19.95 -1.40
C THR A 274 -2.80 19.84 -1.13
N ALA A 275 -3.48 20.97 -0.93
CA ALA A 275 -4.91 20.97 -0.63
C ALA A 275 -5.74 20.47 -1.84
N VAL A 276 -6.70 19.60 -1.58
CA VAL A 276 -7.66 19.08 -2.56
C VAL A 276 -8.81 20.07 -2.69
N HIS A 277 -8.59 21.16 -3.43
CA HIS A 277 -9.51 22.29 -3.57
C HIS A 277 -10.93 21.91 -4.05
N ALA A 278 -11.08 20.80 -4.77
CA ALA A 278 -12.39 20.27 -5.17
C ALA A 278 -13.27 19.77 -3.99
N LEU A 279 -12.70 19.65 -2.78
CA LEU A 279 -13.38 19.34 -1.53
C LEU A 279 -13.34 20.54 -0.55
N GLU A 280 -12.99 21.74 -1.01
CA GLU A 280 -13.06 22.93 -0.16
C GLU A 280 -14.52 23.15 0.31
N ASN A 281 -14.68 23.49 1.59
CA ASN A 281 -15.97 23.63 2.27
C ASN A 281 -16.78 22.32 2.46
N VAL A 282 -16.21 21.17 2.14
CA VAL A 282 -16.78 19.86 2.48
C VAL A 282 -16.25 19.43 3.85
N ASN A 283 -17.14 19.22 4.83
CA ASN A 283 -16.78 18.74 6.17
C ASN A 283 -16.49 17.21 6.13
N ILE A 284 -15.20 16.84 6.15
CA ILE A 284 -14.70 15.46 6.04
C ILE A 284 -14.43 14.87 7.43
N THR A 285 -14.85 13.63 7.65
CA THR A 285 -14.75 12.93 8.95
C THR A 285 -13.87 11.69 8.96
N ALA A 286 -13.55 11.15 7.78
CA ALA A 286 -12.68 9.99 7.62
C ALA A 286 -12.05 10.01 6.22
N ILE A 287 -10.80 9.53 6.12
CA ILE A 287 -10.07 9.38 4.86
C ILE A 287 -9.50 7.97 4.70
N ALA A 288 -9.34 7.52 3.46
CA ALA A 288 -8.68 6.25 3.16
C ALA A 288 -7.99 6.28 1.79
N CYS A 289 -6.87 5.56 1.71
CA CYS A 289 -6.04 5.46 0.52
C CYS A 289 -5.86 3.98 0.15
N GLY A 290 -6.14 3.62 -1.10
CA GLY A 290 -5.82 2.31 -1.66
C GLY A 290 -4.56 2.34 -2.54
N ALA A 291 -4.34 1.30 -3.33
CA ALA A 291 -3.18 1.23 -4.23
C ALA A 291 -3.07 2.41 -5.22
N HIS A 292 -4.22 2.77 -5.83
CA HIS A 292 -4.31 3.75 -6.93
C HIS A 292 -5.50 4.71 -6.81
N HIS A 293 -6.17 4.74 -5.65
CA HIS A 293 -7.39 5.52 -5.43
C HIS A 293 -7.43 6.05 -4.01
N THR A 294 -8.23 7.09 -3.81
CA THR A 294 -8.45 7.74 -2.52
C THR A 294 -9.95 7.91 -2.31
N ALA A 295 -10.38 7.87 -1.06
CA ALA A 295 -11.76 8.03 -0.66
C ALA A 295 -11.86 8.88 0.62
N CYS A 296 -12.96 9.61 0.77
CA CYS A 296 -13.29 10.29 2.01
C CYS A 296 -14.80 10.28 2.28
N VAL A 297 -15.18 10.36 3.56
CA VAL A 297 -16.57 10.41 4.00
C VAL A 297 -16.84 11.69 4.77
N THR A 298 -17.91 12.38 4.39
CA THR A 298 -18.34 13.63 5.03
C THR A 298 -19.14 13.39 6.29
N SER A 299 -19.32 14.44 7.11
CA SER A 299 -20.21 14.40 8.27
C SER A 299 -21.68 14.18 7.90
N ALA A 300 -22.07 14.44 6.64
CA ALA A 300 -23.38 14.08 6.08
C ALA A 300 -23.50 12.60 5.64
N GLY A 301 -22.43 11.80 5.80
CA GLY A 301 -22.37 10.41 5.33
C GLY A 301 -22.16 10.26 3.82
N THR A 302 -21.83 11.35 3.11
CA THR A 302 -21.56 11.36 1.67
C THR A 302 -20.17 10.77 1.41
N LEU A 303 -20.08 9.77 0.53
CA LEU A 303 -18.81 9.15 0.11
C LEU A 303 -18.30 9.80 -1.19
N TYR A 304 -17.06 10.26 -1.18
CA TYR A 304 -16.33 10.70 -2.38
C TYR A 304 -15.20 9.72 -2.69
N THR A 305 -14.96 9.44 -3.97
CA THR A 305 -13.85 8.61 -4.44
C THR A 305 -13.19 9.21 -5.68
N TRP A 306 -11.89 8.99 -5.85
CA TRP A 306 -11.12 9.41 -7.02
C TRP A 306 -9.87 8.56 -7.21
N GLY A 307 -9.18 8.74 -8.35
CA GLY A 307 -8.05 7.93 -8.78
C GLY A 307 -8.41 6.91 -9.87
N GLY A 308 -7.66 5.82 -9.95
CA GLY A 308 -7.81 4.79 -10.98
C GLY A 308 -9.08 3.95 -10.83
N ALA A 309 -9.91 3.92 -11.88
CA ALA A 309 -11.22 3.23 -11.90
C ALA A 309 -11.18 1.70 -12.14
N ALA A 310 -9.99 1.12 -12.36
CA ALA A 310 -9.83 -0.31 -12.62
C ALA A 310 -10.49 -1.18 -11.53
N PHE A 311 -11.12 -2.29 -11.94
CA PHE A 311 -11.93 -3.18 -11.10
C PHE A 311 -13.18 -2.53 -10.45
N GLY A 312 -13.55 -1.30 -10.84
CA GLY A 312 -14.74 -0.62 -10.32
C GLY A 312 -14.59 -0.12 -8.88
N LYS A 313 -13.36 -0.06 -8.35
CA LYS A 313 -13.05 0.29 -6.95
C LYS A 313 -13.47 1.70 -6.48
N LEU A 314 -13.92 2.55 -7.41
CA LEU A 314 -14.52 3.85 -7.10
C LEU A 314 -16.03 3.77 -6.82
N GLY A 315 -16.71 2.66 -7.14
CA GLY A 315 -18.16 2.51 -6.94
C GLY A 315 -19.05 3.31 -7.90
N LEU A 316 -18.48 4.05 -8.86
CA LEU A 316 -19.17 5.01 -9.73
C LEU A 316 -19.95 4.39 -10.92
N GLY A 317 -20.24 3.09 -10.89
CA GLY A 317 -20.90 2.37 -12.00
C GLY A 317 -20.06 2.24 -13.30
N SER A 318 -18.82 2.73 -13.31
CA SER A 318 -17.87 2.60 -14.43
C SER A 318 -16.55 2.00 -13.96
N THR A 319 -15.95 1.16 -14.81
CA THR A 319 -14.58 0.63 -14.66
C THR A 319 -13.57 1.36 -15.57
N ARG A 320 -14.03 2.30 -16.41
CA ARG A 320 -13.24 3.03 -17.40
C ARG A 320 -13.04 4.49 -16.99
N GLY A 321 -11.83 4.99 -17.23
CA GLY A 321 -11.44 6.38 -17.01
C GLY A 321 -11.13 6.69 -15.54
N SER A 322 -9.88 6.97 -15.24
CA SER A 322 -9.47 7.52 -13.94
C SER A 322 -10.24 8.80 -13.63
N GLN A 323 -10.62 9.00 -12.37
CA GLN A 323 -11.27 10.23 -11.93
C GLN A 323 -10.20 11.13 -11.31
N LEU A 324 -9.85 12.22 -11.99
CA LEU A 324 -8.79 13.14 -11.55
C LEU A 324 -9.24 14.08 -10.42
N LEU A 325 -10.54 14.14 -10.16
CA LEU A 325 -11.17 14.94 -9.11
C LEU A 325 -12.07 14.05 -8.23
N PRO A 326 -12.19 14.36 -6.92
CA PRO A 326 -13.17 13.77 -6.01
C PRO A 326 -14.58 13.75 -6.58
N LYS A 327 -15.18 12.56 -6.68
CA LYS A 327 -16.52 12.38 -7.20
C LYS A 327 -17.41 11.66 -6.20
N HIS A 328 -18.59 12.22 -5.95
CA HIS A 328 -19.60 11.60 -5.09
C HIS A 328 -20.05 10.25 -5.67
N VAL A 329 -20.06 9.22 -4.83
CA VAL A 329 -20.55 7.88 -5.15
C VAL A 329 -22.06 7.82 -5.00
N SER A 330 -22.78 8.08 -6.09
CA SER A 330 -24.24 7.96 -6.14
C SER A 330 -24.69 6.52 -6.41
N GLY A 331 -25.65 6.04 -5.62
CA GLY A 331 -26.32 4.76 -5.84
C GLY A 331 -27.03 4.25 -4.58
N PRO A 332 -27.95 3.28 -4.70
CA PRO A 332 -28.50 2.60 -3.54
C PRO A 332 -27.41 1.79 -2.85
N LEU A 333 -27.02 2.21 -1.64
CA LEU A 333 -26.29 1.36 -0.70
C LEU A 333 -27.21 0.17 -0.38
N ARG A 334 -27.04 -0.95 -1.10
CA ARG A 334 -27.82 -2.17 -0.87
C ARG A 334 -27.70 -2.57 0.60
N ASN A 335 -28.84 -2.90 1.20
CA ASN A 335 -28.99 -3.28 2.61
C ASN A 335 -28.91 -2.15 3.65
N LYS A 336 -29.15 -0.88 3.28
CA LYS A 336 -29.55 0.12 4.29
C LYS A 336 -31.01 -0.13 4.71
N VAL A 337 -31.22 -1.02 5.67
CA VAL A 337 -32.50 -1.13 6.38
C VAL A 337 -32.68 0.17 7.17
N SER A 338 -33.73 0.91 6.85
CA SER A 338 -34.14 2.08 7.62
C SER A 338 -34.44 1.65 9.05
N ALA A 339 -33.91 2.33 10.06
CA ALA A 339 -34.21 2.07 11.47
C ALA A 339 -35.61 2.61 11.86
N GLY A 340 -36.63 2.19 11.10
CA GLY A 340 -38.02 2.64 11.21
C GLY A 340 -39.06 1.62 10.71
N ASP A 341 -38.63 0.47 10.17
CA ASP A 341 -39.49 -0.65 9.78
C ASP A 341 -39.04 -1.94 10.51
N ILE A 342 -39.54 -2.14 11.74
CA ILE A 342 -39.87 -3.40 12.47
C ILE A 342 -40.41 -2.98 13.85
#